data_AF-A0A2N2XGD2-F1
#
_entry.id   AF-A0A2N2XGD2-F1
#
_cell.length_a   1.000
_cell.length_b   1.000
_cell.length_c   1.000
_cell.angle_alpha   90.00
_cell.angle_beta   90.00
_cell.angle_gamma   90.00
#
_symmetry.space_group_name_H-M   'P 1'
#
loop_
_entity.id
_entity.type
_entity.pdbx_description
1 polymer ?
#
loop_
_entity_poly.entity_id
_entity_poly.type
_entity_poly.pdbx_seq_one_letter_code
_entity_poly.pdbx_strand_id
1 'polypeptide(L)' 'TYDDNTNPSAGVYYKTVNNLPWAIHIYETFAYPSEKKDITGAHLKFAQWAISGGVQYPNWYQDAAGNRNDSNIYQLPF' A
#
# COMPACT_ATOMS: atom_id res chain seq x y z
N THR A 1 17.24 2.49 15.18
CA THR A 1 16.44 3.72 15.08
C THR A 1 17.11 4.62 14.04
N TYR A 2 16.81 4.43 12.76
CA TYR A 2 17.63 5.02 11.68
C TYR A 2 16.84 5.41 10.41
N ASP A 3 15.53 5.64 10.47
CA ASP A 3 14.76 5.96 9.24
C ASP A 3 13.65 7.01 9.44
N ASP A 4 13.83 7.97 10.36
CA ASP A 4 12.89 9.08 10.52
C ASP A 4 13.53 10.41 10.08
N ASN A 5 13.13 10.90 8.90
CA ASN A 5 13.52 12.20 8.34
C ASN A 5 12.32 13.16 8.33
N THR A 6 11.63 13.25 9.48
CA THR A 6 10.48 14.14 9.64
C THR A 6 10.96 15.59 9.69
N ASN A 7 10.58 16.42 8.70
CA ASN A 7 10.84 17.85 8.71
C ASN A 7 9.50 18.64 8.75
N PRO A 8 9.03 18.99 9.95
CA PRO A 8 7.73 19.67 10.14
C PRO A 8 7.71 21.10 9.58
N SER A 9 8.86 21.70 9.29
CA SER A 9 8.95 23.04 8.68
C SER A 9 8.61 23.06 7.18
N ALA A 10 8.55 21.88 6.53
CA ALA A 10 8.24 21.73 5.11
C ALA A 10 6.85 21.10 4.84
N GLY A 11 6.04 20.86 5.88
CA GLY A 11 4.72 20.23 5.73
C GLY A 11 4.78 18.74 5.33
N VAL A 12 5.93 18.09 5.50
CA VAL A 12 6.12 16.68 5.13
C VAL A 12 5.99 15.80 6.37
N TYR A 13 4.88 15.06 6.44
CA TYR A 13 4.64 14.03 7.44
C TYR A 13 4.50 12.66 6.75
N TYR A 14 4.99 11.59 7.39
CA TYR A 14 4.74 10.18 7.05
C TYR A 14 5.27 9.67 5.67
N LYS A 15 6.51 10.00 5.30
CA LYS A 15 7.13 9.50 4.06
C LYS A 15 8.55 8.99 4.31
N THR A 16 8.88 7.79 3.83
CA THR A 16 10.28 7.34 3.72
C THR A 16 11.02 8.12 2.63
N VAL A 17 12.35 7.99 2.56
CA VAL A 17 13.20 8.59 1.49
C VAL A 17 12.70 8.23 0.08
N ASN A 18 11.98 7.11 -0.08
CA ASN A 18 11.40 6.65 -1.34
C ASN A 18 9.90 6.99 -1.51
N ASN A 19 9.36 7.93 -0.71
CA ASN A 19 8.00 8.43 -0.84
C ASN A 19 6.90 7.37 -0.60
N LEU A 20 7.21 6.31 0.16
CA LEU A 20 6.23 5.28 0.55
C LEU A 20 5.44 5.72 1.80
N PRO A 21 4.09 5.68 1.77
CA PRO A 21 3.27 6.03 2.93
C PRO A 21 3.36 4.96 4.03
N TRP A 22 3.50 5.38 5.29
CA TRP A 22 3.53 4.48 6.47
C TRP A 22 2.16 3.99 6.92
N ALA A 23 1.08 4.66 6.48
CA ALA A 23 -0.28 4.30 6.81
C ALA A 23 -1.17 4.46 5.57
N ILE A 24 -2.10 3.53 5.37
CA ILE A 24 -3.12 3.57 4.33
C ILE A 24 -4.47 3.61 5.03
N HIS A 25 -5.27 4.63 4.73
CA HIS A 25 -6.64 4.72 5.20
C HIS A 25 -7.58 4.33 4.06
N ILE A 26 -8.27 3.20 4.20
CA ILE A 26 -9.24 2.67 3.23
C ILE A 26 -10.58 2.57 3.95
N TYR A 27 -11.62 3.18 3.39
CA TYR A 27 -12.97 3.17 3.96
C TYR A 27 -13.68 1.81 3.75
N GLU A 28 -13.17 1.00 2.82
CA GLU A 28 -13.69 -0.31 2.44
C GLU A 28 -12.92 -1.45 3.13
N THR A 29 -13.49 -2.65 3.09
CA THR A 29 -12.82 -3.87 3.55
C THR A 29 -11.54 -4.09 2.74
N PHE A 30 -10.40 -4.04 3.42
CA PHE A 30 -9.10 -4.25 2.80
C PHE A 30 -8.67 -5.72 2.89
N ALA A 31 -8.42 -6.33 1.73
CA ALA A 31 -7.85 -7.66 1.64
C ALA A 31 -6.34 -7.59 1.90
N TYR A 32 -5.93 -7.86 3.15
CA TYR A 32 -4.52 -7.75 3.52
C TYR A 32 -3.68 -8.91 2.95
N PRO A 33 -2.40 -8.66 2.62
CA PRO A 33 -1.49 -9.72 2.19
C PRO A 33 -1.32 -10.80 3.28
N SER A 34 -1.12 -12.05 2.86
CA SER A 34 -0.68 -13.12 3.74
C SER A 34 0.66 -12.75 4.41
N GLU A 35 0.91 -13.29 5.60
CA GLU A 35 2.15 -13.02 6.35
C GLU A 35 3.39 -13.32 5.49
N LYS A 36 4.39 -12.42 5.51
CA LYS A 36 5.61 -12.45 4.69
C LYS A 36 5.40 -12.21 3.19
N LYS A 37 4.21 -11.82 2.74
CA LYS A 37 3.96 -11.36 1.37
C LYS A 37 3.94 -9.84 1.33
N ASP A 38 4.73 -9.27 0.42
CA ASP A 38 4.71 -7.83 0.18
C ASP A 38 3.38 -7.38 -0.45
N ILE A 39 2.93 -6.19 -0.07
CA ILE A 39 1.74 -5.56 -0.62
C ILE A 39 1.83 -5.34 -2.13
N THR A 40 3.02 -5.16 -2.69
CA THR A 40 3.24 -5.05 -4.15
C THR A 40 3.03 -6.37 -4.87
N GLY A 41 3.22 -7.50 -4.18
CA GLY A 41 2.94 -8.84 -4.70
C GLY A 41 1.48 -9.26 -4.52
N ALA A 42 0.79 -8.71 -3.53
CA ALA A 42 -0.64 -8.92 -3.31
C ALA A 42 -1.52 -7.97 -4.15
N HIS A 43 -1.15 -6.69 -4.22
CA HIS A 43 -1.81 -5.65 -4.99
C HIS A 43 -0.87 -5.11 -6.07
N LEU A 44 -1.08 -5.60 -7.29
CA LEU A 44 -0.20 -5.38 -8.44
C LEU A 44 -0.13 -3.91 -8.88
N LYS A 45 -1.13 -3.11 -8.52
CA LYS A 45 -1.20 -1.66 -8.82
C LYS A 45 -0.75 -0.75 -7.68
N PHE A 46 -0.47 -1.30 -6.50
CA PHE A 46 -0.09 -0.53 -5.32
C PHE A 46 1.16 0.32 -5.55
N ALA A 47 2.20 -0.24 -6.17
CA ALA A 47 3.44 0.48 -6.45
C ALA A 47 3.22 1.70 -7.36
N GLN A 48 2.43 1.53 -8.43
CA GLN A 48 2.12 2.61 -9.37
C GLN A 48 1.28 3.71 -8.70
N TRP A 49 0.31 3.31 -7.86
CA TRP A 49 -0.48 4.23 -7.05
C TRP A 49 0.40 5.03 -6.08
N ALA A 50 1.25 4.36 -5.30
CA ALA A 50 2.12 4.99 -4.32
C ALA A 50 3.11 5.98 -4.96
N ILE A 51 3.76 5.59 -6.06
CA ILE A 51 4.68 6.46 -6.81
C ILE A 51 3.97 7.68 -7.37
N SER A 52 2.73 7.52 -7.85
CA SER A 52 1.93 8.62 -8.39
C SER A 52 1.36 9.59 -7.34
N GLY A 53 1.61 9.35 -6.05
CA GLY A 53 1.00 10.12 -4.97
C GLY A 53 -0.52 9.93 -4.86
N GLY A 54 -1.03 8.79 -5.32
CA GLY A 54 -2.45 8.44 -5.24
C GLY A 54 -3.31 8.84 -6.44
N VAL A 55 -2.71 9.37 -7.52
CA VAL A 55 -3.42 9.79 -8.73
C VAL A 55 -3.74 8.62 -9.66
N GLN A 56 -2.80 7.69 -9.82
CA GLN A 56 -2.97 6.52 -10.68
C GLN A 56 -3.51 5.33 -9.89
N TYR A 57 -4.41 4.55 -10.49
CA TYR A 57 -5.02 3.36 -9.88
C TYR A 57 -5.63 3.64 -8.49
N PRO A 58 -6.51 4.66 -8.33
CA PRO A 58 -7.14 4.96 -7.04
C PRO A 58 -7.98 3.80 -6.49
N ASN A 59 -8.30 2.82 -7.32
CA ASN A 59 -9.02 1.59 -7.00
C ASN A 59 -8.11 0.36 -6.87
N TRP A 60 -6.80 0.53 -6.67
CA TRP A 60 -5.83 -0.58 -6.57
C TRP A 60 -6.17 -1.61 -5.47
N TYR A 61 -6.86 -1.17 -4.41
CA TYR A 61 -7.28 -2.01 -3.28
C TYR A 61 -8.59 -2.78 -3.56
N GLN A 62 -9.33 -2.42 -4.60
CA GLN A 62 -10.58 -3.07 -4.96
C GLN A 62 -10.34 -4.41 -5.66
N ASP A 63 -11.31 -5.32 -5.54
CA ASP A 63 -11.32 -6.62 -6.20
C ASP A 63 -11.69 -6.47 -7.69
N ALA A 64 -10.80 -5.84 -8.44
CA ALA A 64 -10.90 -5.69 -9.88
C ALA A 64 -9.86 -6.57 -10.58
N ALA A 65 -10.24 -7.09 -11.75
CA ALA A 65 -9.36 -7.94 -12.55
C ALA A 65 -8.00 -7.25 -12.81
N GLY A 66 -6.92 -7.90 -12.39
CA GLY A 66 -5.55 -7.39 -12.57
C GLY A 66 -5.05 -6.43 -11.49
N ASN A 67 -5.86 -6.11 -10.47
CA ASN A 67 -5.42 -5.30 -9.33
C ASN A 67 -4.82 -6.14 -8.20
N ARG A 68 -5.25 -7.40 -8.05
CA ARG A 68 -4.91 -8.27 -6.93
C ARG A 68 -4.43 -9.64 -7.40
N ASN A 69 -3.56 -10.26 -6.62
CA ASN A 69 -3.21 -11.66 -6.71
C ASN A 69 -3.74 -12.39 -5.48
N ASP A 70 -4.86 -13.10 -5.63
CA ASP A 70 -5.54 -13.77 -4.52
C ASP A 70 -4.68 -14.82 -3.82
N SER A 71 -3.70 -15.40 -4.53
CA SER A 71 -2.74 -16.35 -3.94
C SER A 71 -1.86 -15.72 -2.86
N ASN A 72 -1.75 -14.39 -2.84
CA ASN A 72 -0.96 -13.63 -1.86
C ASN A 72 -1.84 -12.93 -0.82
N ILE A 73 -3.16 -13.09 -0.88
CA ILE A 73 -4.10 -12.53 0.09
C ILE A 73 -4.26 -13.49 1.26
N TYR A 74 -4.43 -12.95 2.46
CA TYR A 74 -4.72 -13.77 3.63
C TYR A 74 -6.08 -14.47 3.47
N GLN A 75 -6.08 -15.79 3.64
CA GLN A 75 -7.29 -16.60 3.70
C GLN A 75 -7.47 -17.12 5.12
N LEU A 76 -8.71 -17.06 5.63
CA LEU A 76 -9.04 -17.63 6.93
C LEU A 76 -8.75 -19.15 6.88
N PRO A 77 -8.01 -19.71 7.85
CA PRO A 77 -7.90 -21.16 7.96
C PRO A 77 -9.28 -21.75 8.30
N PHE A 78 -9.65 -22.81 7.57
CA PHE A 78 -10.91 -23.55 7.76
C PHE A 78 -10.86 -24.44 9.00
#